data_AF-A0A730RCL8-F1
#
_entry.id   AF-A0A730RCL8-F1
#
_cell.length_a   1.000
_cell.length_b   1.000
_cell.length_c   1.000
_cell.angle_alpha   90.00
_cell.angle_beta   90.00
_cell.angle_gamma   90.00
#
_symmetry.space_group_name_H-M   'P 1'
#
loop_
_entity.id
_entity.type
_entity.pdbx_description
1 polymer ?
#
loop_
_entity_poly.entity_id
_entity_poly.type
_entity_poly.pdbx_seq_one_letter_code
_entity_poly.pdbx_strand_id
1 'polypeptide(L)'
;SDLPDTLKPALEAIALHGTEENFALLDKMSPEAFDKSVDAIRIAALELHAWWMAHPHTTPLQMPIKAEVKVGRNDPCPCGSGKKFKQCCLH
;
A
#
# COMPACT_ATOMS: atom_id res chain seq x y z
N SER A 1 -8.76 -3.33 10.74
CA SER A 1 -8.11 -2.01 10.68
C SER A 1 -7.48 -1.79 12.03
N ASP A 2 -6.21 -1.35 12.10
CA ASP A 2 -5.54 -1.03 13.37
C ASP A 2 -6.03 0.29 13.99
N LEU A 3 -6.89 1.01 13.26
CA LEU A 3 -7.50 2.25 13.69
C LEU A 3 -8.44 2.02 14.89
N PRO A 4 -8.31 2.80 15.98
CA PRO A 4 -9.17 2.67 17.15
C PRO A 4 -10.61 3.10 16.85
N ASP A 5 -11.56 2.54 17.60
CA ASP A 5 -12.99 2.81 17.44
C ASP A 5 -13.35 4.30 17.59
N THR A 6 -12.57 5.06 18.35
CA THR A 6 -12.75 6.50 18.55
C THR A 6 -12.58 7.31 17.26
N LEU A 7 -11.90 6.76 16.24
CA LEU A 7 -11.67 7.41 14.95
C LEU A 7 -12.57 6.89 13.83
N LYS A 8 -13.48 5.95 14.13
CA LYS A 8 -14.50 5.50 13.15
C LYS A 8 -15.35 6.64 12.60
N PRO A 9 -15.83 7.62 13.40
CA PRO A 9 -16.61 8.73 12.86
C PRO A 9 -15.83 9.57 11.83
N ALA A 10 -14.52 9.75 12.02
CA ALA A 10 -13.66 10.43 11.05
C ALA A 10 -13.56 9.62 9.74
N LEU A 11 -13.39 8.30 9.84
CA LEU A 11 -13.38 7.43 8.66
C LEU A 11 -14.72 7.47 7.91
N GLU A 12 -15.84 7.40 8.65
CA GLU A 12 -17.20 7.44 8.11
C GLU A 12 -17.51 8.77 7.43
N ALA A 13 -17.07 9.91 7.99
CA ALA A 13 -17.23 11.23 7.38
C ALA A 13 -16.57 11.31 5.99
N ILE A 14 -15.40 10.68 5.82
CA ILE A 14 -14.72 10.60 4.53
C ILE A 14 -15.43 9.59 3.62
N ALA A 15 -15.75 8.41 4.14
CA ALA A 15 -16.38 7.34 3.38
C ALA A 15 -17.76 7.73 2.82
N LEU A 16 -18.51 8.57 3.54
CA LEU A 16 -19.78 9.13 3.09
C LEU A 16 -19.68 9.78 1.70
N HIS A 17 -18.55 10.40 1.38
CA HIS A 17 -18.30 11.06 0.09
C HIS A 17 -17.35 10.28 -0.83
N GLY A 18 -16.81 9.15 -0.36
CA GLY A 18 -15.74 8.40 -1.04
C GLY A 18 -16.20 7.14 -1.77
N THR A 19 -17.49 6.77 -1.68
CA THR A 19 -18.01 5.53 -2.28
C THR A 19 -19.33 5.75 -3.02
N GLU A 20 -19.54 5.01 -4.11
CA GLU A 20 -20.70 5.17 -5.00
C GLU A 20 -22.01 4.76 -4.31
N GLU A 21 -21.95 3.86 -3.33
CA GLU A 21 -23.13 3.40 -2.58
C GLU A 21 -23.83 4.53 -1.83
N ASN A 22 -23.11 5.60 -1.51
CA ASN A 22 -23.64 6.75 -0.78
C ASN A 22 -24.25 7.83 -1.68
N PHE A 23 -24.14 7.74 -3.01
CA PHE A 23 -24.58 8.81 -3.91
C PHE A 23 -26.08 9.10 -3.79
N ALA A 24 -26.90 8.05 -3.72
CA ALA A 24 -28.35 8.19 -3.55
C ALA A 24 -28.75 8.79 -2.20
N LEU A 25 -27.89 8.70 -1.18
CA LEU A 25 -28.07 9.36 0.11
C LEU A 25 -27.69 10.83 0.00
N LEU A 26 -26.54 11.14 -0.60
CA LEU A 26 -26.06 12.50 -0.81
C LEU A 26 -27.04 13.34 -1.64
N ASP A 27 -27.61 12.77 -2.70
CA ASP A 27 -28.60 13.43 -3.57
C ASP A 27 -29.89 13.84 -2.82
N LYS A 28 -30.18 13.18 -1.69
CA LYS A 28 -31.36 13.46 -0.86
C LYS A 28 -31.07 14.45 0.28
N MET A 29 -29.82 14.85 0.48
CA MET A 29 -29.46 15.80 1.53
C MET A 29 -29.89 17.22 1.15
N SER A 30 -30.21 18.05 2.16
CA SER A 30 -30.35 19.49 1.89
C SER A 30 -28.99 20.09 1.55
N PRO A 31 -28.94 21.21 0.81
CA PRO A 31 -27.69 21.91 0.52
C PRO A 31 -26.89 22.21 1.80
N GLU A 32 -27.54 22.67 2.87
CA GLU A 32 -26.83 22.96 4.12
C GLU A 32 -26.30 21.70 4.82
N ALA A 33 -27.00 20.56 4.69
CA ALA A 33 -26.55 19.29 5.25
C ALA A 33 -25.36 18.73 4.47
N PHE A 34 -25.36 18.88 3.15
CA PHE A 34 -24.26 18.50 2.27
C PHE A 34 -23.01 19.35 2.53
N ASP A 35 -23.15 20.68 2.61
CA ASP A 35 -22.01 21.57 2.90
C ASP A 35 -21.35 21.23 4.24
N LYS A 36 -22.17 20.96 5.27
CA LYS A 36 -21.66 20.52 6.59
C LYS A 36 -20.95 19.18 6.53
N SER A 37 -21.43 18.23 5.73
CA SER A 37 -20.78 16.92 5.62
C SER A 37 -19.45 17.01 4.86
N VAL A 38 -19.36 17.89 3.84
CA VAL A 38 -18.10 18.20 3.15
C VAL A 38 -17.12 18.90 4.07
N ASP A 39 -17.55 19.90 4.85
CA ASP A 39 -16.69 20.61 5.81
C ASP A 39 -16.08 19.66 6.87
N ALA A 40 -16.82 18.61 7.24
CA ALA A 40 -16.35 17.60 8.19
C ALA A 40 -15.16 16.77 7.66
N ILE A 41 -15.04 16.59 6.35
CA ILE A 41 -13.94 15.82 5.71
C ILE A 41 -12.58 16.38 6.12
N ARG A 42 -12.44 17.71 6.19
CA ARG A 42 -11.16 18.35 6.53
C ARG A 42 -10.69 17.96 7.93
N ILE A 43 -11.57 18.01 8.92
CA ILE A 43 -11.22 17.68 10.31
C ILE A 43 -10.97 16.19 10.44
N ALA A 44 -11.82 15.36 9.84
CA ALA A 44 -11.66 13.91 9.82
C ALA A 44 -10.30 13.47 9.25
N ALA A 45 -9.88 14.06 8.12
CA ALA A 45 -8.60 13.75 7.50
C ALA A 45 -7.42 14.11 8.41
N LEU A 46 -7.49 15.25 9.12
CA LEU A 46 -6.45 15.67 10.07
C LEU A 46 -6.36 14.74 11.28
N GLU A 47 -7.49 14.30 11.83
CA GLU A 47 -7.54 13.37 12.96
C GLU A 47 -6.92 12.01 12.61
N LEU A 48 -7.31 11.46 11.45
CA LEU A 48 -6.76 10.20 10.96
C LEU A 48 -5.25 10.32 10.67
N HIS A 49 -4.83 11.39 10.00
CA HIS A 49 -3.42 11.66 9.74
C HIS A 49 -2.61 11.77 11.04
N ALA A 50 -3.11 12.52 12.03
CA ALA A 50 -2.45 12.66 13.33
C ALA A 50 -2.27 11.30 14.02
N TRP A 51 -3.27 10.42 13.94
CA TRP A 51 -3.17 9.08 14.50
C TRP A 51 -2.09 8.24 13.82
N TRP A 52 -2.06 8.19 12.49
CA TRP A 52 -1.02 7.43 11.76
C TRP A 52 0.39 7.98 12.00
N MET A 53 0.54 9.29 12.13
CA MET A 53 1.83 9.90 12.46
C MET A 53 2.29 9.55 13.89
N ALA A 54 1.35 9.42 14.84
CA ALA A 54 1.65 8.99 16.21
C ALA A 54 1.85 7.47 16.34
N HIS A 55 1.31 6.68 15.40
CA HIS A 55 1.37 5.21 15.40
C HIS A 55 2.00 4.71 14.10
N PRO A 56 3.31 4.91 13.91
CA PRO A 56 3.99 4.44 12.72
C PRO A 56 3.92 2.91 12.66
N HIS A 57 3.12 2.39 11.72
CA HIS A 57 3.23 1.00 11.33
C HIS A 57 4.50 0.84 10.50
N THR A 58 5.55 0.32 11.12
CA THR A 58 6.71 -0.19 10.39
C THR A 58 6.29 -1.43 9.64
N THR A 59 5.68 -1.27 8.46
CA THR A 59 5.65 -2.34 7.47
C THR A 59 7.11 -2.59 7.09
N PRO A 60 7.68 -3.77 7.37
CA PRO A 60 9.05 -4.04 6.98
C PRO A 60 9.13 -3.90 5.47
N LEU A 61 9.99 -2.99 4.99
CA LEU A 61 10.28 -2.87 3.58
C LEU A 61 10.80 -4.24 3.12
N GLN A 62 10.04 -4.90 2.23
CA GLN A 62 10.49 -6.13 1.60
C GLN A 62 11.72 -5.77 0.79
N MET A 63 12.89 -6.22 1.23
CA MET A 63 14.11 -6.04 0.47
C MET A 63 13.99 -6.81 -0.84
N PRO A 64 14.39 -6.22 -1.99
CA PRO A 64 14.43 -6.96 -3.24
C PRO A 64 15.36 -8.16 -3.07
N ILE A 65 14.89 -9.35 -3.48
CA ILE A 65 15.71 -10.56 -3.49
C ILE A 65 16.87 -10.33 -4.46
N LYS A 66 18.09 -10.25 -3.94
CA LYS A 66 19.29 -10.19 -4.78
C LYS A 66 19.46 -11.55 -5.44
N ALA A 67 19.28 -11.60 -6.77
CA ALA A 67 19.60 -12.80 -7.52
C ALA A 67 21.08 -13.17 -7.31
N GLU A 68 21.36 -14.43 -7.00
CA GLU A 68 22.72 -14.93 -7.03
C GLU A 68 23.31 -14.78 -8.43
N VAL A 69 24.61 -14.51 -8.50
CA VAL A 69 25.32 -14.43 -9.78
C VAL A 69 25.31 -15.82 -10.41
N LYS A 70 24.50 -15.99 -11.45
CA LYS A 70 24.48 -17.22 -12.24
C LYS A 70 25.76 -17.31 -13.07
N VAL A 71 26.40 -18.47 -13.07
CA VAL A 71 27.52 -18.77 -13.98
C VAL A 71 27.05 -18.53 -15.43
N GLY A 72 27.77 -17.69 -16.16
CA GLY A 72 27.48 -17.39 -17.54
C GLY A 72 27.71 -18.60 -18.43
N ARG A 73 26.89 -18.77 -19.47
CA ARG A 73 26.97 -19.89 -20.42
C ARG A 73 28.39 -20.09 -21.00
N ASN A 74 29.13 -19.01 -21.23
CA ASN A 74 30.48 -19.07 -21.81
C ASN A 74 31.61 -19.01 -20.76
N ASP A 75 31.30 -18.85 -19.47
CA ASP A 75 32.29 -18.72 -18.40
C ASP A 75 32.97 -20.07 -18.13
N PRO A 76 34.16 -20.09 -17.50
CA PRO A 76 34.79 -21.32 -17.04
C PRO A 76 33.83 -22.13 -16.15
N CYS A 77 33.72 -23.43 -16.41
CA CYS A 77 32.82 -24.27 -15.65
C CYS A 77 33.37 -24.52 -14.23
N PRO A 78 32.57 -24.32 -13.17
CA PRO A 78 33.00 -24.56 -11.79
C PRO A 78 33.31 -26.03 -11.48
N CYS A 79 33.02 -26.96 -12.41
CA CYS A 79 33.35 -28.39 -12.33
C CYS A 79 34.87 -28.67 -12.35
N GLY A 80 35.71 -27.66 -12.61
CA GLY A 80 37.17 -27.82 -12.69
C GLY A 80 37.67 -28.43 -14.01
N SER A 81 36.79 -28.68 -14.98
CA SER A 81 37.17 -29.30 -16.26
C SER A 81 38.00 -28.42 -17.20
N GLY A 82 38.12 -27.11 -16.89
CA GLY A 82 38.72 -26.12 -17.79
C GLY A 82 37.87 -25.76 -19.01
N LYS A 83 36.68 -26.36 -19.20
CA LYS A 83 35.77 -26.06 -20.31
C LYS A 83 34.81 -24.91 -19.97
N LYS A 84 34.24 -24.28 -21.00
CA LYS A 84 33.12 -23.32 -20.83
C LYS A 84 31.90 -24.03 -20.23
N PHE A 85 31.08 -23.35 -19.42
CA PHE A 85 29.92 -23.93 -18.74
C PHE A 85 28.98 -24.64 -19.72
N LYS A 86 28.73 -24.05 -20.89
CA LYS A 86 27.95 -24.64 -22.00
C LYS A 86 28.51 -25.92 -22.61
N GLN A 87 29.72 -26.33 -22.26
CA GLN A 87 30.40 -27.52 -22.78
C GLN A 87 30.82 -28.49 -21.64
N CYS A 88 30.49 -28.19 -20.37
CA CYS A 88 30.65 -29.11 -19.22
C CYS A 88 29.27 -29.39 -18.61
N CYS A 89 28.83 -28.57 -17.66
CA CYS A 89 27.68 -28.86 -16.80
C CYS A 89 26.34 -28.23 -17.21
N LEU A 90 26.28 -27.51 -18.34
CA LEU A 90 25.01 -26.93 -18.82
C LEU A 90 24.16 -27.92 -19.64
N HIS A 91 24.44 -29.22 -19.56
CA HIS A 91 23.72 -30.27 -20.28
C HIS A 91 23.54 -31.49 -19.38
#